data_AF-A0A959ZC66-F1
#
_entry.id   AF-A0A959ZC66-F1
#
_cell.length_a   1.000
_cell.length_b   1.000
_cell.length_c   1.000
_cell.angle_alpha   90.00
_cell.angle_beta   90.00
_cell.angle_gamma   90.00
#
_symmetry.space_group_name_H-M   'P 1'
#
loop_
_entity.id
_entity.type
_entity.pdbx_description
1 polymer ?
#
loop_
_entity_poly.entity_id
_entity_poly.type
_entity_poly.pdbx_seq_one_letter_code
_entity_poly.pdbx_strand_id
1 'polypeptide(L)'
;MVECRHGSMRALAISDTHLGAWTGEDLLSDERFLARLAPELEDIDELIVLGDLFDLLFGSIEDALTAADGLFALIRERMQGRRLVFLAGNHDHHFVVRRAESARMLGAGDDRTGEEDLLRQLLLTRLEGVEVDLRYPTYAVDDVLLTHGHYLDPHARLAGPIGSRMLTRALWAIAAGGSEEPRTEADYESVIGLLTEVLYAIAQVPHGTTAQRRVFDSLNRLGAMAKDAGRPIRAVEHSVARLVGGAGQRVSQTARAAVSPEDFRRALADEHERLQREARGPSVQGFDVARTINPGDPRGNALEAFAKVADNLGWSRHYQKIVFAHTHQPLADVRSRSGSPVRYWNTGSWIYEPELASRDAYIDYLQRGWPGTAILIDTDEPAPVLRELLADLNPLRGGEISGSPAARL
;
A
#
# COMPACT_ATOMS: atom_id res chain seq x y z
N MET A 1 30.34 32.65 -6.17
CA MET A 1 29.26 31.78 -5.67
C MET A 1 29.72 30.37 -5.92
N VAL A 2 30.03 29.63 -4.85
CA VAL A 2 30.42 28.22 -4.95
C VAL A 2 29.11 27.45 -5.12
N GLU A 3 28.85 26.94 -6.31
CA GLU A 3 27.80 25.93 -6.51
C GLU A 3 28.18 24.72 -5.67
N CYS A 4 27.52 24.54 -4.54
CA CYS A 4 27.45 23.24 -3.89
C CYS A 4 26.70 22.32 -4.85
N ARG A 5 27.42 21.64 -5.73
CA ARG A 5 26.91 20.43 -6.38
C ARG A 5 26.60 19.46 -5.25
N HIS A 6 25.34 19.39 -4.85
CA HIS A 6 24.83 18.19 -4.19
C HIS A 6 25.19 17.04 -5.14
N GLY A 7 25.86 16.01 -4.62
CA GLY A 7 26.20 14.86 -5.45
C GLY A 7 24.94 14.34 -6.12
N SER A 8 25.03 14.04 -7.42
CA SER A 8 23.97 13.34 -8.14
C SER A 8 23.60 12.08 -7.34
N MET A 9 22.31 11.89 -7.07
CA MET A 9 21.78 10.79 -6.29
C MET A 9 20.60 10.14 -7.02
N ARG A 10 20.63 8.82 -7.11
CA ARG A 10 19.57 8.00 -7.69
C ARG A 10 18.95 7.11 -6.62
N ALA A 11 17.67 7.31 -6.35
CA ALA A 11 16.91 6.55 -5.38
C ALA A 11 15.73 5.81 -6.05
N LEU A 12 15.50 4.55 -5.68
CA LEU A 12 14.33 3.80 -6.10
C LEU A 12 13.38 3.63 -4.92
N ALA A 13 12.14 4.06 -5.06
CA ALA A 13 11.10 3.85 -4.04
C ALA A 13 10.15 2.72 -4.46
N ILE A 14 9.96 1.75 -3.58
CA ILE A 14 8.95 0.69 -3.64
C ILE A 14 8.09 0.74 -2.37
N SER A 15 6.90 0.15 -2.38
CA SER A 15 6.02 0.09 -1.20
C SER A 15 5.08 -1.12 -1.28
N ASP A 16 4.32 -1.33 -0.21
CA ASP A 16 3.15 -2.22 -0.20
C ASP A 16 3.50 -3.61 -0.72
N THR A 17 4.60 -4.16 -0.19
CA THR A 17 5.04 -5.52 -0.50
C THR A 17 4.25 -6.54 0.30
N HIS A 18 3.76 -6.13 1.49
CA HIS A 18 2.90 -6.92 2.36
C HIS A 18 3.45 -8.34 2.57
N LEU A 19 4.76 -8.48 2.81
CA LEU A 19 5.40 -9.80 2.94
C LEU A 19 4.80 -10.55 4.13
N GLY A 20 4.46 -11.81 3.91
CA GLY A 20 3.66 -12.61 4.84
C GLY A 20 2.16 -12.31 4.75
N ALA A 21 1.72 -11.64 3.68
CA ALA A 21 0.32 -11.46 3.37
C ALA A 21 -0.37 -12.82 3.41
N TRP A 22 -1.41 -12.89 4.21
CA TRP A 22 -2.16 -14.13 4.40
C TRP A 22 -2.91 -14.61 3.14
N THR A 23 -2.94 -13.78 2.08
CA THR A 23 -3.42 -14.12 0.73
C THR A 23 -2.39 -14.92 -0.08
N GLY A 24 -1.12 -14.90 0.32
CA GLY A 24 -0.02 -15.50 -0.46
C GLY A 24 0.26 -14.80 -1.79
N GLU A 25 -0.17 -13.53 -1.92
CA GLU A 25 -0.02 -12.74 -3.14
C GLU A 25 1.02 -11.62 -2.99
N ASP A 26 1.89 -11.73 -1.99
CA ASP A 26 3.07 -10.89 -1.79
C ASP A 26 4.13 -11.24 -2.84
N LEU A 27 4.10 -10.56 -3.99
CA LEU A 27 4.85 -10.96 -5.18
C LEU A 27 6.36 -11.05 -4.96
N LEU A 28 6.92 -10.22 -4.07
CA LEU A 28 8.36 -10.23 -3.78
C LEU A 28 8.82 -11.39 -2.88
N SER A 29 7.92 -12.29 -2.48
CA SER A 29 8.31 -13.58 -1.90
C SER A 29 8.75 -14.60 -2.97
N ASP A 30 8.43 -14.36 -4.25
CA ASP A 30 8.73 -15.26 -5.37
C ASP A 30 9.90 -14.75 -6.24
N GLU A 31 10.86 -15.65 -6.48
CA GLU A 31 12.08 -15.40 -7.27
C GLU A 31 11.81 -14.79 -8.65
N ARG A 32 10.69 -15.13 -9.29
CA ARG A 32 10.31 -14.61 -10.63
C ARG A 32 10.10 -13.11 -10.61
N PHE A 33 9.48 -12.57 -9.55
CA PHE A 33 9.25 -11.13 -9.42
C PHE A 33 10.46 -10.42 -8.83
N LEU A 34 11.21 -11.07 -7.95
CA LEU A 34 12.53 -10.58 -7.51
C LEU A 34 13.47 -10.38 -8.70
N ALA A 35 13.46 -11.28 -9.69
CA ALA A 35 14.23 -11.14 -10.91
C ALA A 35 13.82 -9.93 -11.78
N ARG A 36 12.59 -9.41 -11.60
CA ARG A 36 12.12 -8.18 -12.28
C ARG A 36 12.55 -6.92 -11.55
N LEU A 37 12.68 -6.97 -10.22
CA LEU A 37 13.18 -5.87 -9.41
C LEU A 37 14.71 -5.75 -9.46
N ALA A 38 15.42 -6.89 -9.54
CA ALA A 38 16.88 -6.94 -9.44
C ALA A 38 17.65 -5.95 -10.34
N PRO A 39 17.33 -5.77 -11.63
CA PRO A 39 18.05 -4.83 -12.50
C PRO A 39 17.91 -3.37 -12.06
N GLU A 40 16.78 -3.00 -11.45
CA GLU A 40 16.54 -1.63 -10.99
C GLU A 40 17.37 -1.28 -9.75
N LEU A 41 17.96 -2.27 -9.08
CA LEU A 41 18.84 -2.06 -7.92
C LEU A 41 20.31 -1.85 -8.31
N GLU A 42 20.68 -2.08 -9.58
CA GLU A 42 22.09 -2.04 -10.01
C GLU A 42 22.65 -0.63 -10.09
N ASP A 43 21.83 0.36 -10.48
CA ASP A 43 22.26 1.74 -10.78
C ASP A 43 21.63 2.79 -9.85
N ILE A 44 21.40 2.42 -8.60
CA ILE A 44 20.87 3.32 -7.57
C ILE A 44 21.83 3.41 -6.39
N ASP A 45 21.84 4.57 -5.74
CA ASP A 45 22.57 4.81 -4.50
C ASP A 45 21.74 4.39 -3.29
N GLU A 46 20.41 4.38 -3.45
CA GLU A 46 19.46 4.27 -2.36
C GLU A 46 18.19 3.53 -2.75
N LEU A 47 17.83 2.49 -1.99
CA LEU A 47 16.52 1.85 -2.04
C LEU A 47 15.66 2.39 -0.90
N ILE A 48 14.47 2.87 -1.22
CA ILE A 48 13.50 3.36 -0.24
C ILE A 48 12.32 2.40 -0.21
N VAL A 49 12.12 1.73 0.92
CA VAL A 49 10.91 0.95 1.20
C VAL A 49 9.93 1.86 1.91
N LEU A 50 8.93 2.33 1.16
CA LEU A 50 7.97 3.35 1.53
C LEU A 50 6.71 2.74 2.17
N GLY A 51 6.94 1.96 3.22
CA GLY A 51 5.92 1.38 4.09
C GLY A 51 5.26 0.13 3.55
N ASP A 52 4.62 -0.57 4.48
CA ASP A 52 3.94 -1.85 4.33
C ASP A 52 4.86 -2.90 3.71
N LEU A 53 6.07 -3.02 4.30
CA LEU A 53 7.00 -4.09 3.96
C LEU A 53 6.43 -5.45 4.39
N PHE A 54 5.85 -5.49 5.59
CA PHE A 54 5.28 -6.69 6.19
C PHE A 54 3.78 -6.53 6.40
N ASP A 55 3.01 -7.61 6.30
CA ASP A 55 1.58 -7.60 6.64
C ASP A 55 1.31 -7.97 8.11
N LEU A 56 1.84 -7.20 9.08
CA LEU A 56 1.75 -7.56 10.50
C LEU A 56 0.36 -7.35 11.13
N LEU A 57 -0.57 -6.72 10.42
CA LEU A 57 -1.95 -6.56 10.91
C LEU A 57 -2.74 -7.86 10.81
N PHE A 58 -2.32 -8.77 9.93
CA PHE A 58 -3.04 -10.01 9.64
C PHE A 58 -2.14 -11.26 9.63
N GLY A 59 -0.83 -11.08 9.43
CA GLY A 59 0.18 -12.13 9.47
C GLY A 59 0.97 -12.16 10.79
N SER A 60 1.58 -13.31 11.07
CA SER A 60 2.55 -13.41 12.16
C SER A 60 3.88 -12.76 11.74
N ILE A 61 4.66 -12.27 12.71
CA ILE A 61 6.02 -11.80 12.42
C ILE A 61 6.87 -12.92 11.79
N GLU A 62 6.72 -14.15 12.26
CA GLU A 62 7.49 -15.29 11.74
C GLU A 62 7.26 -15.49 10.23
N ASP A 63 5.99 -15.58 9.81
CA ASP A 63 5.62 -15.74 8.41
C ASP A 63 6.11 -14.56 7.56
N ALA A 64 5.96 -13.33 8.06
CA ALA A 64 6.39 -12.12 7.39
C ALA A 64 7.92 -12.07 7.18
N LEU A 65 8.70 -12.49 8.19
CA LEU A 65 10.15 -12.56 8.09
C LEU A 65 10.62 -13.68 7.15
N THR A 66 9.95 -14.84 7.17
CA THR A 66 10.26 -15.92 6.23
C THR A 66 9.96 -15.50 4.78
N ALA A 67 8.82 -14.85 4.53
CA ALA A 67 8.48 -14.34 3.21
C ALA A 67 9.49 -13.29 2.70
N ALA A 68 10.08 -12.51 3.60
CA ALA A 68 11.06 -11.48 3.27
C ALA A 68 12.47 -11.99 2.96
N ASP A 69 12.78 -13.27 3.19
CA ASP A 69 14.13 -13.83 3.03
C ASP A 69 14.69 -13.60 1.62
N GLY A 70 13.87 -13.82 0.58
CA GLY A 70 14.28 -13.63 -0.82
C GLY A 70 14.59 -12.17 -1.15
N LEU A 71 13.73 -11.25 -0.71
CA LEU A 71 13.95 -9.81 -0.90
C LEU A 71 15.19 -9.32 -0.16
N PHE A 72 15.39 -9.73 1.10
CA PHE A 72 16.59 -9.35 1.85
C PHE A 72 17.87 -9.91 1.25
N ALA A 73 17.83 -11.14 0.73
CA ALA A 73 18.97 -11.71 0.02
C ALA A 73 19.31 -10.89 -1.23
N LEU A 74 18.31 -10.51 -2.01
CA LEU A 74 18.48 -9.68 -3.21
C LEU A 74 19.05 -8.28 -2.86
N ILE A 75 18.47 -7.60 -1.87
CA ILE A 75 18.93 -6.28 -1.42
C ILE A 75 20.38 -6.38 -0.94
N ARG A 76 20.68 -7.35 -0.07
CA ARG A 76 22.05 -7.55 0.42
C ARG A 76 23.03 -7.76 -0.73
N GLU A 77 22.67 -8.56 -1.74
CA GLU A 77 23.55 -8.82 -2.89
C GLU A 77 23.79 -7.56 -3.73
N ARG A 78 22.73 -6.80 -4.05
CA ARG A 78 22.77 -5.70 -5.03
C ARG A 78 23.11 -4.34 -4.43
N MET A 79 22.92 -4.14 -3.13
CA MET A 79 23.06 -2.84 -2.44
C MET A 79 24.30 -2.75 -1.54
N GLN A 80 25.34 -3.53 -1.79
CA GLN A 80 26.59 -3.47 -1.02
C GLN A 80 27.22 -2.06 -1.06
N GLY A 81 27.52 -1.50 0.11
CA GLY A 81 28.05 -0.15 0.27
C GLY A 81 27.06 0.97 -0.07
N ARG A 82 25.79 0.63 -0.30
CA ARG A 82 24.69 1.57 -0.62
C ARG A 82 23.68 1.61 0.51
N ARG A 83 22.66 2.45 0.38
CA ARG A 83 21.69 2.70 1.44
C ARG A 83 20.34 2.03 1.19
N LEU A 84 19.77 1.45 2.25
CA LEU A 84 18.35 1.12 2.39
C LEU A 84 17.73 2.11 3.39
N VAL A 85 16.67 2.80 2.97
CA VAL A 85 15.80 3.55 3.87
C VAL A 85 14.50 2.80 4.02
N PHE A 86 14.18 2.43 5.25
CA PHE A 86 12.89 1.86 5.59
C PHE A 86 12.03 2.90 6.29
N LEU A 87 10.89 3.22 5.66
CA LEU A 87 9.88 4.08 6.23
C LEU A 87 8.67 3.24 6.57
N ALA A 88 8.31 3.12 7.85
CA ALA A 88 7.22 2.24 8.27
C ALA A 88 5.84 2.72 7.76
N GLY A 89 5.04 1.78 7.25
CA GLY A 89 3.63 2.00 6.92
C GLY A 89 2.69 1.69 8.08
N ASN A 90 1.38 1.61 7.84
CA ASN A 90 0.44 1.24 8.91
C ASN A 90 0.51 -0.26 9.24
N HIS A 91 0.93 -1.12 8.32
CA HIS A 91 1.13 -2.54 8.60
C HIS A 91 2.43 -2.81 9.37
N ASP A 92 3.42 -1.92 9.26
CA ASP A 92 4.67 -1.99 10.02
C ASP A 92 4.63 -1.21 11.34
N HIS A 93 3.50 -0.56 11.65
CA HIS A 93 3.39 0.48 12.68
C HIS A 93 3.80 0.00 14.08
N HIS A 94 3.70 -1.30 14.35
CA HIS A 94 4.19 -1.89 15.59
C HIS A 94 5.65 -1.54 15.89
N PHE A 95 6.51 -1.51 14.87
CA PHE A 95 7.91 -1.13 15.06
C PHE A 95 8.08 0.34 15.46
N VAL A 96 7.22 1.23 14.96
CA VAL A 96 7.20 2.66 15.34
C VAL A 96 6.82 2.81 16.81
N VAL A 97 5.77 2.11 17.24
CA VAL A 97 5.31 2.13 18.64
C VAL A 97 6.40 1.62 19.57
N ARG A 98 6.99 0.46 19.26
CA ARG A 98 8.07 -0.13 20.06
C ARG A 98 9.28 0.79 20.18
N ARG A 99 9.73 1.38 19.08
CA ARG A 99 10.83 2.35 19.09
C ARG A 99 10.54 3.56 19.99
N ALA A 100 9.32 4.09 19.92
CA ALA A 100 8.90 5.21 20.76
C ALA A 100 8.79 4.83 22.26
N GLU A 101 8.35 3.61 22.56
CA GLU A 101 8.34 3.07 23.93
C GLU A 101 9.77 2.93 24.48
N SER A 102 10.67 2.29 23.75
CA SER A 102 12.08 2.11 24.15
C SER A 102 12.76 3.46 24.40
N ALA A 103 12.53 4.45 23.54
CA ALA A 103 13.07 5.80 23.73
C ALA A 103 12.55 6.49 25.01
N ARG A 104 11.31 6.23 25.42
CA ARG A 104 10.75 6.76 26.68
C ARG A 104 11.32 6.03 27.90
N MET A 105 11.52 4.71 27.81
CA MET A 105 12.04 3.90 28.90
C MET A 105 13.50 4.19 29.22
N LEU A 106 14.30 4.54 28.21
CA LEU A 106 15.73 4.84 28.39
C LEU A 106 16.01 6.24 28.95
N GLY A 107 14.98 7.07 29.11
CA GLY A 107 15.13 8.46 29.51
C GLY A 107 15.75 9.30 28.39
N ALA A 108 15.31 10.55 28.24
CA ALA A 108 15.71 11.44 27.14
C ALA A 108 17.18 11.94 27.23
N GLY A 109 18.13 11.13 27.69
CA GLY A 109 19.50 11.57 27.93
C GLY A 109 20.58 10.48 28.14
N ASP A 110 20.32 9.20 27.90
CA ASP A 110 21.40 8.19 27.87
C ASP A 110 21.58 7.60 26.46
N ASP A 111 22.69 7.96 25.83
CA ASP A 111 23.06 7.64 24.44
C ASP A 111 23.69 6.22 24.33
N ARG A 112 23.31 5.31 25.24
CA ARG A 112 23.89 3.96 25.36
C ARG A 112 22.81 2.89 25.32
N THR A 113 22.53 2.41 24.11
CA THR A 113 22.14 1.04 23.74
C THR A 113 21.33 0.25 24.79
N GLY A 114 20.13 0.73 25.11
CA GLY A 114 19.07 -0.18 25.56
C GLY A 114 18.56 -0.95 24.35
N GLU A 115 18.32 -2.26 24.52
CA GLU A 115 17.67 -3.17 23.56
C GLU A 115 17.45 -2.53 22.19
N GLU A 116 18.51 -2.53 21.37
CA GLU A 116 18.46 -1.83 20.10
C GLU A 116 17.24 -2.33 19.33
N ASP A 117 16.46 -1.38 18.83
CA ASP A 117 15.30 -1.56 17.96
C ASP A 117 15.36 -2.89 17.20
N LEU A 118 14.54 -3.88 17.61
CA LEU A 118 14.59 -5.27 17.12
C LEU A 118 14.58 -5.32 15.59
N LEU A 119 13.80 -4.42 14.97
CA LEU A 119 13.76 -4.27 13.52
C LEU A 119 15.12 -3.81 12.97
N ARG A 120 15.75 -2.84 13.61
CA ARG A 120 17.08 -2.37 13.22
C ARG A 120 18.11 -3.50 13.31
N GLN A 121 18.12 -4.26 14.40
CA GLN A 121 19.05 -5.38 14.56
C GLN A 121 18.81 -6.46 13.50
N LEU A 122 17.54 -6.81 13.27
CA LEU A 122 17.14 -7.72 12.21
C LEU A 122 17.66 -7.25 10.85
N LEU A 123 17.40 -6.00 10.46
CA LEU A 123 17.81 -5.46 9.16
C LEU A 123 19.33 -5.40 9.03
N LEU A 124 20.06 -4.94 10.06
CA LEU A 124 21.53 -4.93 10.05
C LEU A 124 22.13 -6.34 9.94
N THR A 125 21.50 -7.33 10.55
CA THR A 125 21.95 -8.73 10.47
C THR A 125 21.67 -9.32 9.09
N ARG A 126 20.48 -9.07 8.54
CA ARG A 126 20.05 -9.64 7.24
C ARG A 126 20.70 -8.93 6.06
N LEU A 127 21.05 -7.65 6.21
CA LEU A 127 21.56 -6.77 5.17
C LEU A 127 23.00 -6.33 5.46
N GLU A 128 23.83 -7.24 5.98
CA GLU A 128 25.25 -6.97 6.22
C GLU A 128 25.91 -6.33 4.98
N GLY A 129 26.59 -5.21 5.19
CA GLY A 129 27.25 -4.43 4.13
C GLY A 129 26.35 -3.38 3.45
N VAL A 130 25.06 -3.29 3.80
CA VAL A 130 24.13 -2.23 3.38
C VAL A 130 23.94 -1.24 4.52
N GLU A 131 23.99 0.06 4.24
CA GLU A 131 23.64 1.09 5.23
C GLU A 131 22.12 1.10 5.44
N VAL A 132 21.66 0.96 6.69
CA VAL A 132 20.23 0.92 7.01
C VAL A 132 19.83 2.16 7.82
N ASP A 133 18.87 2.91 7.30
CA ASP A 133 18.24 4.06 7.95
C ASP A 133 16.74 3.82 8.14
N LEU A 134 16.23 4.12 9.33
CA LEU A 134 14.82 3.92 9.71
C LEU A 134 14.15 5.27 9.92
N ARG A 135 13.08 5.53 9.18
CA ARG A 135 12.39 6.85 9.14
C ARG A 135 10.90 6.71 9.38
N TYR A 136 10.29 7.77 9.93
CA TYR A 136 8.85 7.90 10.10
C TYR A 136 8.48 9.35 10.46
N PRO A 137 7.35 9.92 9.99
CA PRO A 137 6.44 9.42 8.95
C PRO A 137 6.86 9.83 7.53
N THR A 138 7.93 10.61 7.40
CA THR A 138 8.40 11.19 6.14
C THR A 138 9.89 11.02 5.93
N TYR A 139 10.30 10.97 4.67
CA TYR A 139 11.68 11.04 4.23
C TYR A 139 11.78 12.00 3.03
N ALA A 140 12.96 12.57 2.77
CA ALA A 140 13.13 13.49 1.64
C ALA A 140 14.40 13.16 0.87
N VAL A 141 14.26 13.15 -0.46
CA VAL A 141 15.36 13.08 -1.41
C VAL A 141 15.37 14.40 -2.18
N ASP A 142 16.34 15.24 -1.90
CA ASP A 142 16.40 16.62 -2.41
C ASP A 142 15.08 17.39 -2.19
N ASP A 143 14.38 17.79 -3.24
CA ASP A 143 13.10 18.51 -3.20
C ASP A 143 11.86 17.59 -3.32
N VAL A 144 12.05 16.27 -3.22
CA VAL A 144 10.99 15.26 -3.26
C VAL A 144 10.70 14.74 -1.84
N LEU A 145 9.48 14.96 -1.37
CA LEU A 145 9.00 14.37 -0.12
C LEU A 145 8.45 12.97 -0.37
N LEU A 146 8.79 12.03 0.49
CA LEU A 146 8.29 10.67 0.51
C LEU A 146 7.57 10.39 1.82
N THR A 147 6.41 9.74 1.75
CA THR A 147 5.68 9.22 2.92
C THR A 147 4.85 7.99 2.52
N HIS A 148 4.52 7.10 3.44
CA HIS A 148 3.66 5.97 3.10
C HIS A 148 2.24 6.42 2.73
N GLY A 149 1.66 7.39 3.47
CA GLY A 149 0.41 8.05 3.09
C GLY A 149 -0.86 7.50 3.75
N HIS A 150 -0.74 6.55 4.68
CA HIS A 150 -1.84 6.00 5.50
C HIS A 150 -2.67 7.06 6.25
N TYR A 151 -2.15 8.27 6.44
CA TYR A 151 -2.90 9.43 6.97
C TYR A 151 -4.07 9.88 6.09
N LEU A 152 -4.16 9.43 4.82
CA LEU A 152 -5.29 9.74 3.95
C LEU A 152 -6.59 9.03 4.37
N ASP A 153 -6.49 7.93 5.11
CA ASP A 153 -7.60 7.06 5.44
C ASP A 153 -8.80 7.79 6.07
N PRO A 154 -8.62 8.61 7.12
CA PRO A 154 -9.71 9.40 7.69
C PRO A 154 -10.48 10.23 6.66
N HIS A 155 -9.80 10.74 5.62
CA HIS A 155 -10.41 11.60 4.60
C HIS A 155 -11.01 10.81 3.43
N ALA A 156 -10.42 9.67 3.06
CA ALA A 156 -10.94 8.78 2.03
C ALA A 156 -12.26 8.10 2.44
N ARG A 157 -12.48 7.92 3.76
CA ARG A 157 -13.61 7.21 4.35
C ARG A 157 -14.97 7.89 4.15
N LEU A 158 -15.00 9.15 3.74
CA LEU A 158 -16.24 9.88 3.44
C LEU A 158 -16.95 9.39 2.16
N ALA A 159 -16.35 8.45 1.41
CA ALA A 159 -16.90 7.89 0.17
C ALA A 159 -17.25 6.38 0.19
N GLY A 160 -16.96 5.63 1.27
CA GLY A 160 -17.05 4.15 1.31
C GLY A 160 -18.43 3.52 1.68
N PRO A 161 -18.56 2.17 1.62
CA PRO A 161 -19.77 1.43 2.02
C PRO A 161 -20.23 1.71 3.47
N ILE A 162 -21.51 1.45 3.78
CA ILE A 162 -22.09 1.78 5.10
C ILE A 162 -21.49 0.93 6.24
N GLY A 163 -21.18 -0.34 5.98
CA GLY A 163 -20.69 -1.29 6.99
C GLY A 163 -19.29 -0.97 7.53
N SER A 164 -18.32 -0.71 6.63
CA SER A 164 -16.97 -0.28 7.00
C SER A 164 -17.00 1.05 7.75
N ARG A 165 -17.86 2.00 7.34
CA ARG A 165 -18.10 3.24 8.09
C ARG A 165 -18.58 3.03 9.53
N MET A 166 -19.37 1.99 9.83
CA MET A 166 -19.88 1.76 11.19
C MET A 166 -18.82 1.16 12.12
N LEU A 167 -18.06 0.16 11.65
CA LEU A 167 -16.96 -0.42 12.45
C LEU A 167 -15.87 0.61 12.73
N THR A 168 -15.49 1.39 11.70
CA THR A 168 -14.49 2.44 11.86
C THR A 168 -14.99 3.55 12.79
N ARG A 169 -16.27 3.95 12.70
CA ARG A 169 -16.86 4.89 13.67
C ARG A 169 -16.86 4.35 15.09
N ALA A 170 -17.09 3.05 15.29
CA ALA A 170 -17.02 2.44 16.61
C ALA A 170 -15.58 2.44 17.15
N LEU A 171 -14.59 2.09 16.32
CA LEU A 171 -13.18 2.15 16.69
C LEU A 171 -12.72 3.59 16.97
N TRP A 172 -13.19 4.57 16.20
CA TRP A 172 -12.97 5.99 16.44
C TRP A 172 -13.64 6.50 17.71
N ALA A 173 -14.85 6.04 18.02
CA ALA A 173 -15.55 6.36 19.25
C ALA A 173 -14.84 5.76 20.48
N ILE A 174 -14.13 4.64 20.31
CA ILE A 174 -13.27 4.05 21.34
C ILE A 174 -11.94 4.82 21.43
N ALA A 175 -11.40 5.26 20.30
CA ALA A 175 -10.22 6.13 20.21
C ALA A 175 -10.51 7.58 20.63
N ALA A 176 -11.73 7.91 21.06
CA ALA A 176 -12.26 9.25 21.28
C ALA A 176 -11.63 9.97 22.50
N GLY A 177 -10.35 10.29 22.37
CA GLY A 177 -9.84 11.64 22.56
C GLY A 177 -9.41 12.33 21.25
N GLY A 178 -9.47 11.65 20.08
CA GLY A 178 -9.01 12.18 18.79
C GLY A 178 -10.01 13.09 18.06
N SER A 179 -9.49 14.01 17.23
CA SER A 179 -10.30 14.95 16.42
C SER A 179 -11.05 14.28 15.27
N GLU A 180 -12.37 14.50 15.14
CA GLU A 180 -13.18 14.02 13.99
C GLU A 180 -12.65 14.52 12.63
N GLU A 181 -11.87 15.61 12.63
CA GLU A 181 -11.08 16.09 11.48
C GLU A 181 -9.61 16.19 11.89
N PRO A 182 -8.79 15.16 11.66
CA PRO A 182 -7.38 15.20 12.02
C PRO A 182 -6.64 16.26 11.19
N ARG A 183 -5.82 17.09 11.85
CA ARG A 183 -5.07 18.20 11.23
C ARG A 183 -3.59 18.20 11.56
N THR A 184 -3.19 17.51 12.62
CA THR A 184 -1.79 17.35 13.04
C THR A 184 -1.38 15.88 12.97
N GLU A 185 -0.07 15.60 12.92
CA GLU A 185 0.44 14.22 12.97
C GLU A 185 -0.07 13.47 14.20
N ALA A 186 -0.10 14.13 15.37
CA ALA A 186 -0.63 13.55 16.60
C ALA A 186 -2.11 13.14 16.48
N ASP A 187 -2.93 13.92 15.77
CA ASP A 187 -4.33 13.56 15.53
C ASP A 187 -4.43 12.29 14.67
N TYR A 188 -3.67 12.22 13.58
CA TYR A 188 -3.66 11.04 12.71
C TYR A 188 -3.14 9.80 13.46
N GLU A 189 -2.05 9.94 14.22
CA GLU A 189 -1.47 8.85 15.01
C GLU A 189 -2.41 8.32 16.09
N SER A 190 -3.18 9.20 16.74
CA SER A 190 -4.12 8.80 17.80
C SER A 190 -5.17 7.79 17.33
N VAL A 191 -5.47 7.80 16.02
CA VAL A 191 -6.48 6.97 15.38
C VAL A 191 -5.85 5.71 14.83
N ILE A 192 -4.76 5.88 14.08
CA ILE A 192 -4.12 4.82 13.34
C ILE A 192 -3.45 3.87 14.32
N GLY A 193 -2.64 4.40 15.25
CA GLY A 193 -1.86 3.59 16.17
C GLY A 193 -2.69 2.67 17.05
N LEU A 194 -3.85 3.13 17.54
CA LEU A 194 -4.74 2.26 18.31
C LEU A 194 -5.26 1.10 17.47
N LEU A 195 -5.70 1.39 16.23
CA LEU A 195 -6.27 0.38 15.35
C LEU A 195 -5.21 -0.65 14.94
N THR A 196 -4.04 -0.19 14.50
CA THR A 196 -2.95 -1.04 14.03
C THR A 196 -2.43 -1.93 15.15
N GLU A 197 -2.23 -1.41 16.36
CA GLU A 197 -1.76 -2.21 17.51
C GLU A 197 -2.78 -3.26 17.96
N VAL A 198 -4.09 -2.95 17.92
CA VAL A 198 -5.13 -3.96 18.23
C VAL A 198 -5.13 -5.08 17.20
N LEU A 199 -5.07 -4.74 15.91
CA LEU A 199 -5.04 -5.74 14.84
C LEU A 199 -3.77 -6.60 14.92
N TYR A 200 -2.61 -5.96 15.11
CA TYR A 200 -1.34 -6.64 15.33
C TYR A 200 -1.40 -7.60 16.52
N ALA A 201 -1.85 -7.12 17.69
CA ALA A 201 -1.92 -7.95 18.90
C ALA A 201 -2.81 -9.18 18.71
N ILE A 202 -3.92 -9.05 17.98
CA ILE A 202 -4.76 -10.20 17.64
C ILE A 202 -4.04 -11.12 16.64
N ALA A 203 -3.34 -10.59 15.64
CA ALA A 203 -2.62 -11.43 14.67
C ALA A 203 -1.54 -12.31 15.35
N GLN A 204 -0.92 -11.83 16.44
CA GLN A 204 0.13 -12.58 17.15
C GLN A 204 -0.37 -13.68 18.11
N VAL A 205 -1.67 -13.77 18.43
CA VAL A 205 -2.15 -14.86 19.32
C VAL A 205 -2.31 -16.19 18.56
N PRO A 206 -2.23 -17.36 19.21
CA PRO A 206 -2.49 -18.64 18.56
C PRO A 206 -3.88 -18.66 17.91
N HIS A 207 -3.92 -18.97 16.61
CA HIS A 207 -5.14 -18.91 15.78
C HIS A 207 -5.75 -17.49 15.62
N GLY A 208 -5.01 -16.44 15.99
CA GLY A 208 -5.44 -15.04 15.92
C GLY A 208 -5.80 -14.59 14.52
N THR A 209 -4.90 -14.82 13.56
CA THR A 209 -5.17 -14.64 12.13
C THR A 209 -6.46 -15.34 11.70
N THR A 210 -6.68 -16.59 12.12
CA THR A 210 -7.91 -17.36 11.79
C THR A 210 -9.16 -16.76 12.45
N ALA A 211 -9.05 -16.24 13.67
CA ALA A 211 -10.15 -15.59 14.37
C ALA A 211 -10.53 -14.26 13.70
N GLN A 212 -9.55 -13.44 13.32
CA GLN A 212 -9.75 -12.21 12.55
C GLN A 212 -10.47 -12.49 11.24
N ARG A 213 -10.02 -13.50 10.48
CA ARG A 213 -10.68 -13.93 9.23
C ARG A 213 -12.18 -14.15 9.42
N ARG A 214 -12.56 -14.94 10.44
CA ARG A 214 -13.97 -15.26 10.72
C ARG A 214 -14.81 -14.04 11.08
N VAL A 215 -14.24 -13.10 11.83
CA VAL A 215 -14.93 -11.85 12.22
C VAL A 215 -15.17 -10.99 10.98
N PHE A 216 -14.14 -10.78 10.15
CA PHE A 216 -14.26 -9.99 8.92
C PHE A 216 -15.21 -10.61 7.91
N ASP A 217 -15.17 -11.94 7.73
CA ASP A 217 -16.12 -12.65 6.88
C ASP A 217 -17.56 -12.43 7.32
N SER A 218 -17.80 -12.47 8.63
CA SER A 218 -19.13 -12.27 9.20
C SER A 218 -19.62 -10.85 8.94
N LEU A 219 -18.76 -9.85 9.11
CA LEU A 219 -19.08 -8.44 8.85
C LEU A 219 -19.35 -8.17 7.36
N ASN A 220 -18.53 -8.72 6.46
CA ASN A 220 -18.70 -8.59 5.02
C ASN A 220 -20.03 -9.22 4.55
N ARG A 221 -20.36 -10.41 5.05
CA ARG A 221 -21.64 -11.08 4.75
C ARG A 221 -22.84 -10.27 5.23
N LEU A 222 -22.77 -9.70 6.44
CA LEU A 222 -23.82 -8.81 6.96
C LEU A 222 -23.96 -7.54 6.12
N GLY A 223 -22.86 -6.95 5.67
CA GLY A 223 -22.85 -5.79 4.77
C GLY A 223 -23.46 -6.09 3.40
N ALA A 224 -23.18 -7.25 2.82
CA ALA A 224 -23.77 -7.71 1.56
C ALA A 224 -25.29 -7.93 1.69
N MET A 225 -25.73 -8.60 2.77
CA MET A 225 -27.16 -8.81 3.04
C MET A 225 -27.92 -7.49 3.25
N ALA A 226 -27.29 -6.49 3.88
CA ALA A 226 -27.88 -5.17 4.06
C ALA A 226 -28.02 -4.39 2.75
N LYS A 227 -27.11 -4.59 1.77
CA LYS A 227 -27.23 -4.01 0.41
C LYS A 227 -28.41 -4.62 -0.36
N ASP A 228 -28.68 -5.91 -0.18
CA ASP A 228 -29.74 -6.62 -0.88
C ASP A 228 -31.14 -6.37 -0.29
N ALA A 229 -31.23 -6.11 1.01
CA ALA A 229 -32.50 -5.83 1.69
C ALA A 229 -33.07 -4.43 1.38
N GLY A 230 -32.31 -3.52 0.76
CA GLY A 230 -32.72 -2.14 0.54
C GLY A 230 -32.88 -1.76 -0.93
N ARG A 231 -34.02 -2.04 -1.59
CA ARG A 231 -34.38 -1.38 -2.86
C ARG A 231 -35.91 -1.20 -3.04
N PRO A 232 -36.38 -0.16 -3.77
CA PRO A 232 -35.68 0.41 -4.93
C PRO A 232 -35.56 1.94 -5.01
N ILE A 233 -34.38 2.42 -5.42
CA ILE A 233 -34.27 3.61 -6.27
C ILE A 233 -33.58 3.18 -7.57
N ARG A 234 -34.37 2.62 -8.49
CA ARG A 234 -34.03 2.60 -9.93
C ARG A 234 -34.79 3.75 -10.58
N ALA A 235 -34.31 4.98 -10.41
CA ALA A 235 -34.82 6.13 -11.15
C ALA A 235 -33.85 7.32 -11.22
N VAL A 236 -32.79 7.37 -10.41
CA VAL A 236 -31.88 8.54 -10.36
C VAL A 236 -30.50 8.28 -10.99
N GLU A 237 -30.11 7.01 -11.17
CA GLU A 237 -28.77 6.65 -11.72
C GLU A 237 -28.59 6.99 -13.21
N HIS A 238 -29.68 7.23 -13.98
CA HIS A 238 -29.57 7.62 -15.39
C HIS A 238 -29.35 9.12 -15.64
N SER A 239 -29.45 9.96 -14.60
CA SER A 239 -29.37 11.42 -14.76
C SER A 239 -28.00 12.00 -14.40
N VAL A 240 -27.25 11.37 -13.49
CA VAL A 240 -25.91 11.85 -13.07
C VAL A 240 -24.80 11.35 -14.01
N ALA A 241 -24.96 10.17 -14.60
CA ALA A 241 -24.00 9.61 -15.57
C ALA A 241 -23.89 10.44 -16.87
N ARG A 242 -24.87 11.31 -17.18
CA ARG A 242 -24.83 12.19 -18.37
C ARG A 242 -24.10 13.52 -18.16
N LEU A 243 -23.83 13.93 -16.91
CA LEU A 243 -23.23 15.24 -16.64
C LEU A 243 -21.71 15.19 -16.37
N VAL A 244 -21.12 14.00 -16.19
CA VAL A 244 -19.67 13.83 -15.92
C VAL A 244 -18.94 12.98 -16.99
N GLY A 245 -19.67 12.34 -17.91
CA GLY A 245 -19.17 11.26 -18.77
C GLY A 245 -18.53 11.66 -20.11
N GLY A 246 -17.97 12.86 -20.27
CA GLY A 246 -17.50 13.34 -21.59
C GLY A 246 -16.17 12.77 -22.09
N ALA A 247 -15.27 12.33 -21.21
CA ALA A 247 -13.90 11.96 -21.60
C ALA A 247 -13.49 10.51 -21.23
N GLY A 248 -14.13 9.88 -20.24
CA GLY A 248 -13.74 8.54 -19.75
C GLY A 248 -14.35 7.35 -20.51
N GLN A 249 -15.40 7.56 -21.32
CA GLN A 249 -16.16 6.46 -21.93
C GLN A 249 -15.46 5.77 -23.11
N ARG A 250 -14.54 6.44 -23.82
CA ARG A 250 -13.84 5.84 -24.97
C ARG A 250 -12.73 4.87 -24.55
N VAL A 251 -12.10 5.08 -23.38
CA VAL A 251 -11.05 4.18 -22.87
C VAL A 251 -11.65 2.87 -22.33
N SER A 252 -12.90 2.90 -21.84
CA SER A 252 -13.61 1.72 -21.32
C SER A 252 -13.99 0.70 -22.40
N GLN A 253 -14.37 1.13 -23.62
CA GLN A 253 -14.80 0.18 -24.66
C GLN A 253 -13.64 -0.63 -25.25
N THR A 254 -12.48 0.00 -25.48
CA THR A 254 -11.27 -0.67 -25.95
C THR A 254 -10.71 -1.64 -24.91
N ALA A 255 -10.67 -1.24 -23.63
CA ALA A 255 -10.24 -2.13 -22.55
C ALA A 255 -11.18 -3.34 -22.36
N ARG A 256 -12.50 -3.14 -22.48
CA ARG A 256 -13.50 -4.22 -22.46
C ARG A 256 -13.40 -5.18 -23.63
N ALA A 257 -12.87 -4.73 -24.77
CA ALA A 257 -12.58 -5.58 -25.92
C ALA A 257 -11.24 -6.33 -25.77
N ALA A 258 -10.27 -5.74 -25.06
CA ALA A 258 -8.94 -6.31 -24.84
C ALA A 258 -8.93 -7.45 -23.82
N VAL A 259 -9.66 -7.34 -22.71
CA VAL A 259 -9.79 -8.45 -21.74
C VAL A 259 -10.83 -9.43 -22.23
N SER A 260 -10.47 -10.67 -22.56
CA SER A 260 -11.47 -11.65 -23.00
C SER A 260 -12.35 -12.10 -21.82
N PRO A 261 -13.61 -12.55 -22.05
CA PRO A 261 -14.40 -13.23 -21.03
C PRO A 261 -13.73 -14.51 -20.49
N GLU A 262 -12.75 -15.04 -21.20
CA GLU A 262 -11.95 -16.20 -20.77
C GLU A 262 -10.89 -15.79 -19.76
N ASP A 263 -10.23 -14.64 -19.93
CA ASP A 263 -9.24 -14.12 -18.95
C ASP A 263 -9.89 -13.87 -17.58
N PHE A 264 -11.08 -13.25 -17.57
CA PHE A 264 -11.82 -13.05 -16.32
C PHE A 264 -12.25 -14.38 -15.69
N ARG A 265 -12.71 -15.35 -16.51
CA ARG A 265 -13.06 -16.69 -16.01
C ARG A 265 -11.85 -17.44 -15.46
N ARG A 266 -10.69 -17.29 -16.10
CA ARG A 266 -9.42 -17.87 -15.64
C ARG A 266 -8.98 -17.23 -14.33
N ALA A 267 -8.97 -15.91 -14.23
CA ALA A 267 -8.66 -15.21 -12.97
C ALA A 267 -9.60 -15.63 -11.83
N LEU A 268 -10.89 -15.81 -12.12
CA LEU A 268 -11.87 -16.29 -11.15
C LEU A 268 -11.64 -17.77 -10.77
N ALA A 269 -11.27 -18.61 -11.73
CA ALA A 269 -10.97 -20.02 -11.50
C ALA A 269 -9.67 -20.18 -10.68
N ASP A 270 -8.62 -19.45 -11.04
CA ASP A 270 -7.35 -19.42 -10.33
C ASP A 270 -7.56 -18.97 -8.87
N GLU A 271 -8.35 -17.92 -8.67
CA GLU A 271 -8.72 -17.47 -7.32
C GLU A 271 -9.54 -18.52 -6.57
N HIS A 272 -10.47 -19.20 -7.25
CA HIS A 272 -11.24 -20.27 -6.62
C HIS A 272 -10.34 -21.45 -6.22
N GLU A 273 -9.43 -21.88 -7.09
CA GLU A 273 -8.48 -22.95 -6.80
C GLU A 273 -7.52 -22.57 -5.67
N ARG A 274 -7.04 -21.32 -5.63
CA ARG A 274 -6.25 -20.77 -4.53
C ARG A 274 -7.02 -20.86 -3.22
N LEU A 275 -8.24 -20.32 -3.21
CA LEU A 275 -9.13 -20.39 -2.05
C LEU A 275 -9.34 -21.85 -1.63
N GLN A 276 -9.47 -22.81 -2.55
CA GLN A 276 -9.61 -24.24 -2.20
C GLN A 276 -8.33 -24.84 -1.61
N ARG A 277 -7.13 -24.47 -2.09
CA ARG A 277 -5.84 -24.88 -1.49
C ARG A 277 -5.70 -24.33 -0.07
N GLU A 278 -6.15 -23.10 0.13
CA GLU A 278 -6.13 -22.41 1.42
C GLU A 278 -7.35 -22.76 2.30
N ALA A 279 -8.38 -23.42 1.74
CA ALA A 279 -9.66 -23.75 2.38
C ALA A 279 -9.57 -24.91 3.38
N ARG A 280 -8.67 -24.77 4.35
CA ARG A 280 -9.04 -25.05 5.74
C ARG A 280 -9.80 -23.85 6.38
N GLY A 281 -10.35 -22.93 5.59
CA GLY A 281 -11.23 -21.83 6.00
C GLY A 281 -12.16 -21.31 4.88
N PRO A 282 -13.25 -20.59 5.22
CA PRO A 282 -14.24 -20.10 4.25
C PRO A 282 -13.72 -18.94 3.37
N SER A 283 -14.36 -18.73 2.21
CA SER A 283 -13.97 -17.76 1.17
C SER A 283 -14.10 -16.30 1.62
N VAL A 284 -13.07 -15.50 1.33
CA VAL A 284 -13.02 -14.08 1.69
C VAL A 284 -13.06 -13.22 0.43
N GLN A 285 -14.20 -12.57 0.18
CA GLN A 285 -14.24 -11.32 -0.58
C GLN A 285 -14.49 -10.20 0.44
N GLY A 286 -13.55 -9.25 0.56
CA GLY A 286 -13.73 -7.98 1.26
C GLY A 286 -12.58 -7.61 2.22
N PHE A 287 -11.56 -6.95 1.68
CA PHE A 287 -10.43 -6.34 2.41
C PHE A 287 -10.76 -4.95 2.97
N ASP A 288 -11.97 -4.76 3.51
CA ASP A 288 -12.55 -3.40 3.69
C ASP A 288 -12.32 -2.79 5.09
N VAL A 289 -11.51 -3.40 5.96
CA VAL A 289 -11.33 -2.92 7.36
C VAL A 289 -10.02 -2.17 7.62
N ALA A 290 -8.91 -2.59 7.01
CA ALA A 290 -7.65 -1.85 7.09
C ALA A 290 -7.42 -0.95 5.87
N ARG A 291 -8.25 -1.06 4.82
CA ARG A 291 -8.12 -0.29 3.59
C ARG A 291 -9.43 0.38 3.23
N THR A 292 -9.34 1.68 2.97
CA THR A 292 -10.49 2.53 2.66
C THR A 292 -10.72 2.66 1.14
N ILE A 293 -9.65 2.50 0.36
CA ILE A 293 -9.64 2.64 -1.10
C ILE A 293 -9.25 1.30 -1.69
N ASN A 294 -10.05 0.80 -2.64
CA ASN A 294 -9.70 -0.39 -3.41
C ASN A 294 -8.75 -0.01 -4.56
N PRO A 295 -7.81 -0.87 -4.96
CA PRO A 295 -6.90 -0.57 -6.06
C PRO A 295 -7.65 -0.32 -7.39
N GLY A 296 -8.83 -0.92 -7.55
CA GLY A 296 -9.75 -0.69 -8.67
C GLY A 296 -10.52 0.64 -8.61
N ASP A 297 -10.54 1.38 -7.51
CA ASP A 297 -11.34 2.61 -7.38
C ASP A 297 -10.84 3.76 -8.28
N PRO A 298 -11.65 4.80 -8.54
CA PRO A 298 -11.18 5.99 -9.23
C PRO A 298 -10.08 6.72 -8.42
N ARG A 299 -8.90 6.85 -9.02
CA ARG A 299 -7.70 7.47 -8.40
C ARG A 299 -7.91 8.88 -7.83
N GLY A 300 -8.88 9.62 -8.38
CA GLY A 300 -9.16 10.99 -7.97
C GLY A 300 -9.56 11.12 -6.50
N ASN A 301 -10.34 10.18 -5.96
CA ASN A 301 -10.81 10.26 -4.57
C ASN A 301 -9.64 10.14 -3.58
N ALA A 302 -8.76 9.17 -3.83
CA ALA A 302 -7.56 8.94 -3.05
C ALA A 302 -6.61 10.15 -3.09
N LEU A 303 -6.42 10.70 -4.29
CA LEU A 303 -5.57 11.87 -4.49
C LEU A 303 -6.09 13.11 -3.76
N GLU A 304 -7.41 13.38 -3.79
CA GLU A 304 -7.97 14.51 -3.03
C GLU A 304 -7.85 14.31 -1.51
N ALA A 305 -8.07 13.08 -1.03
CA ALA A 305 -7.90 12.76 0.38
C ALA A 305 -6.46 12.98 0.84
N PHE A 306 -5.48 12.51 0.06
CA PHE A 306 -4.06 12.70 0.36
C PHE A 306 -3.61 14.16 0.22
N ALA A 307 -4.09 14.89 -0.79
CA ALA A 307 -3.79 16.31 -0.94
C ALA A 307 -4.23 17.12 0.29
N LYS A 308 -5.40 16.79 0.87
CA LYS A 308 -5.86 17.37 2.13
C LYS A 308 -4.92 17.08 3.30
N VAL A 309 -4.33 15.89 3.37
CA VAL A 309 -3.31 15.56 4.38
C VAL A 309 -2.08 16.45 4.19
N ALA A 310 -1.57 16.53 2.98
CA ALA A 310 -0.39 17.34 2.66
C ALA A 310 -0.61 18.83 2.99
N ASP A 311 -1.82 19.35 2.78
CA ASP A 311 -2.20 20.72 3.17
C ASP A 311 -2.30 20.88 4.69
N ASN A 312 -2.95 19.94 5.37
CA ASN A 312 -3.11 19.96 6.84
C ASN A 312 -1.76 19.96 7.55
N LEU A 313 -0.83 19.12 7.09
CA LEU A 313 0.52 19.00 7.66
C LEU A 313 1.51 20.04 7.13
N GLY A 314 1.08 20.90 6.21
CA GLY A 314 1.90 21.98 5.65
C GLY A 314 2.97 21.51 4.66
N TRP A 315 3.02 20.22 4.30
CA TRP A 315 3.97 19.67 3.34
C TRP A 315 3.89 20.36 1.97
N SER A 316 2.68 20.69 1.52
CA SER A 316 2.44 21.38 0.25
C SER A 316 3.03 22.80 0.18
N ARG A 317 3.42 23.38 1.32
CA ARG A 317 4.11 24.69 1.38
C ARG A 317 5.61 24.58 1.16
N HIS A 318 6.18 23.40 1.40
CA HIS A 318 7.62 23.16 1.39
C HIS A 318 8.05 22.31 0.20
N TYR A 319 7.18 21.42 -0.28
CA TYR A 319 7.48 20.46 -1.34
C TYR A 319 6.52 20.61 -2.50
N GLN A 320 7.08 20.65 -3.72
CA GLN A 320 6.31 20.68 -4.96
C GLN A 320 6.15 19.28 -5.56
N LYS A 321 6.93 18.30 -5.10
CA LYS A 321 6.92 16.92 -5.53
C LYS A 321 6.74 16.01 -4.32
N ILE A 322 5.66 15.24 -4.30
CA ILE A 322 5.36 14.30 -3.20
C ILE A 322 5.14 12.91 -3.78
N VAL A 323 5.90 11.94 -3.30
CA VAL A 323 5.71 10.50 -3.55
C VAL A 323 5.01 9.90 -2.34
N PHE A 324 3.93 9.16 -2.57
CA PHE A 324 3.23 8.42 -1.53
C PHE A 324 2.91 6.98 -1.94
N ALA A 325 2.35 6.19 -1.03
CA ALA A 325 2.05 4.77 -1.20
C ALA A 325 0.61 4.47 -0.72
N HIS A 326 0.34 3.30 -0.13
CA HIS A 326 -0.88 2.93 0.62
C HIS A 326 -2.14 2.65 -0.22
N THR A 327 -2.32 3.33 -1.35
CA THR A 327 -3.54 3.17 -2.17
C THR A 327 -3.42 2.04 -3.20
N HIS A 328 -2.23 1.48 -3.37
CA HIS A 328 -1.90 0.44 -4.37
C HIS A 328 -2.25 0.85 -5.82
N GLN A 329 -2.26 2.16 -6.08
CA GLN A 329 -2.66 2.74 -7.37
C GLN A 329 -1.49 3.53 -7.93
N PRO A 330 -0.66 2.96 -8.82
CA PRO A 330 0.48 3.68 -9.35
C PRO A 330 0.05 4.97 -10.04
N LEU A 331 0.69 6.08 -9.66
CA LEU A 331 0.44 7.42 -10.17
C LEU A 331 1.77 8.06 -10.57
N ALA A 332 1.76 8.76 -11.70
CA ALA A 332 2.90 9.52 -12.17
C ALA A 332 2.44 10.93 -12.51
N ASP A 333 3.03 11.92 -11.86
CA ASP A 333 2.87 13.32 -12.20
C ASP A 333 1.40 13.77 -12.31
N VAL A 334 0.65 13.61 -11.22
CA VAL A 334 -0.75 14.06 -11.17
C VAL A 334 -0.90 15.24 -10.22
N ARG A 335 -1.93 16.06 -10.44
CA ARG A 335 -2.32 17.15 -9.55
C ARG A 335 -3.71 16.91 -9.01
N SER A 336 -3.94 17.32 -7.76
CA SER A 336 -5.28 17.39 -7.20
C SER A 336 -6.11 18.45 -7.92
N ARG A 337 -7.44 18.36 -7.80
CA ARG A 337 -8.40 19.30 -8.37
C ARG A 337 -8.44 20.62 -7.61
N SER A 338 -7.88 20.68 -6.41
CA SER A 338 -7.85 21.87 -5.55
C SER A 338 -7.06 23.06 -6.13
N GLY A 339 -6.40 22.88 -7.29
CA GLY A 339 -5.60 23.93 -7.93
C GLY A 339 -4.20 24.12 -7.32
N SER A 340 -3.81 23.21 -6.41
CA SER A 340 -2.46 23.15 -5.85
C SER A 340 -1.41 22.94 -6.95
N PRO A 341 -0.26 23.63 -6.91
CA PRO A 341 0.83 23.40 -7.85
C PRO A 341 1.54 22.06 -7.63
N VAL A 342 1.36 21.44 -6.45
CA VAL A 342 2.01 20.21 -6.02
C VAL A 342 1.66 19.07 -6.98
N ARG A 343 2.70 18.35 -7.38
CA ARG A 343 2.64 17.14 -8.21
C ARG A 343 2.81 15.92 -7.32
N TYR A 344 2.02 14.90 -7.58
CA TYR A 344 1.96 13.68 -6.80
C TYR A 344 2.34 12.46 -7.64
N TRP A 345 3.04 11.55 -7.01
CA TRP A 345 3.33 10.20 -7.51
C TRP A 345 2.88 9.20 -6.47
N ASN A 346 2.49 8.02 -6.92
CA ASN A 346 2.21 6.89 -6.04
C ASN A 346 2.99 5.69 -6.52
N THR A 347 3.69 5.03 -5.60
CA THR A 347 4.55 3.87 -5.86
C THR A 347 3.79 2.64 -6.33
N GLY A 348 2.48 2.58 -6.13
CA GLY A 348 1.64 1.42 -6.42
C GLY A 348 1.84 0.34 -5.36
N SER A 349 2.05 -0.91 -5.77
CA SER A 349 2.25 -2.01 -4.82
C SER A 349 2.98 -3.20 -5.44
N TRP A 350 3.35 -4.15 -4.59
CA TRP A 350 3.91 -5.45 -4.97
C TRP A 350 3.04 -6.61 -4.47
N ILE A 351 1.74 -6.36 -4.28
CA ILE A 351 0.74 -7.37 -3.94
C ILE A 351 -0.25 -7.52 -5.09
N TYR A 352 -0.56 -8.76 -5.50
CA TYR A 352 -1.58 -9.03 -6.51
C TYR A 352 -2.93 -9.32 -5.87
N GLU A 353 -3.90 -8.42 -6.03
CA GLU A 353 -5.18 -8.52 -5.32
C GLU A 353 -6.34 -8.03 -6.20
N PRO A 354 -6.70 -8.83 -7.22
CA PRO A 354 -7.69 -8.41 -8.18
C PRO A 354 -9.08 -8.26 -7.55
N GLU A 355 -9.80 -7.21 -7.93
CA GLU A 355 -11.20 -7.06 -7.57
C GLU A 355 -12.10 -7.92 -8.48
N LEU A 356 -12.49 -9.09 -7.98
CA LEU A 356 -13.23 -10.09 -8.76
C LEU A 356 -14.76 -10.05 -8.55
N ALA A 357 -15.29 -8.97 -7.99
CA ALA A 357 -16.74 -8.79 -7.79
C ALA A 357 -17.52 -8.75 -9.11
N SER A 358 -16.90 -8.25 -10.18
CA SER A 358 -17.43 -8.27 -11.53
C SER A 358 -16.31 -8.17 -12.56
N ARG A 359 -16.60 -8.47 -13.83
CA ARG A 359 -15.64 -8.27 -14.92
C ARG A 359 -15.22 -6.80 -15.07
N ASP A 360 -16.14 -5.86 -14.84
CA ASP A 360 -15.80 -4.43 -14.90
C ASP A 360 -14.87 -4.03 -13.76
N ALA A 361 -15.10 -4.54 -12.54
CA ALA A 361 -14.20 -4.31 -11.39
C ALA A 361 -12.80 -4.89 -11.63
N TYR A 362 -12.73 -6.07 -12.25
CA TYR A 362 -11.45 -6.67 -12.63
C TYR A 362 -10.72 -5.83 -13.69
N ILE A 363 -11.42 -5.37 -14.73
CA ILE A 363 -10.84 -4.46 -15.73
C ILE A 363 -10.34 -3.17 -15.07
N ASP A 364 -11.12 -2.63 -14.14
CA ASP A 364 -10.77 -1.42 -13.39
C ASP A 364 -9.50 -1.61 -12.55
N TYR A 365 -9.37 -2.75 -11.87
CA TYR A 365 -8.14 -3.16 -11.20
C TYR A 365 -6.96 -3.23 -12.18
N LEU A 366 -7.11 -3.95 -13.29
CA LEU A 366 -6.06 -4.09 -14.31
C LEU A 366 -5.60 -2.73 -14.88
N GLN A 367 -6.52 -1.76 -14.96
CA GLN A 367 -6.20 -0.40 -15.43
C GLN A 367 -5.49 0.44 -14.37
N ARG A 368 -5.86 0.28 -13.09
CA ARG A 368 -5.60 1.29 -12.06
C ARG A 368 -4.66 0.84 -10.96
N GLY A 369 -4.67 -0.45 -10.61
CA GLY A 369 -3.94 -1.04 -9.50
C GLY A 369 -3.12 -2.26 -9.89
N TRP A 370 -2.66 -2.35 -11.14
CA TRP A 370 -1.75 -3.42 -11.54
C TRP A 370 -0.41 -3.28 -10.79
N PRO A 371 0.10 -4.36 -10.14
CA PRO A 371 1.25 -4.30 -9.25
C PRO A 371 2.59 -4.30 -10.01
N GLY A 372 3.69 -4.29 -9.24
CA GLY A 372 5.04 -4.37 -9.76
C GLY A 372 5.55 -3.03 -10.25
N THR A 373 5.32 -2.00 -9.45
CA THR A 373 5.69 -0.63 -9.77
C THR A 373 6.69 -0.05 -8.78
N ALA A 374 7.46 0.92 -9.25
CA ALA A 374 8.43 1.66 -8.44
C ALA A 374 8.53 3.11 -8.92
N ILE A 375 8.99 4.02 -8.06
CA ILE A 375 9.31 5.40 -8.44
C ILE A 375 10.82 5.59 -8.41
N LEU A 376 11.43 5.88 -9.55
CA LEU A 376 12.82 6.30 -9.64
C LEU A 376 12.90 7.82 -9.44
N ILE A 377 13.74 8.25 -8.50
CA ILE A 377 14.08 9.64 -8.24
C ILE A 377 15.54 9.82 -8.60
N ASP A 378 15.81 10.69 -9.55
CA ASP A 378 17.17 11.07 -9.95
C ASP A 378 17.28 12.58 -9.76
N THR A 379 18.23 13.04 -8.94
CA THR A 379 18.38 14.46 -8.62
C THR A 379 18.85 15.29 -9.82
N ASP A 380 19.38 14.65 -10.87
CA ASP A 380 19.72 15.33 -12.13
C ASP A 380 18.48 15.47 -13.05
N GLU A 381 17.39 14.77 -12.75
CA GLU A 381 16.14 14.81 -13.52
C GLU A 381 15.09 15.72 -12.86
N PRO A 382 14.25 16.42 -13.64
CA PRO A 382 13.31 17.40 -13.10
C PRO A 382 12.13 16.77 -12.33
N ALA A 383 11.90 15.47 -12.47
CA ALA A 383 10.75 14.79 -11.91
C ALA A 383 11.00 13.29 -11.68
N PRO A 384 10.39 12.70 -10.63
CA PRO A 384 10.35 11.25 -10.46
C PRO A 384 9.69 10.54 -11.64
N VAL A 385 10.13 9.31 -11.90
CA VAL A 385 9.68 8.47 -13.01
C VAL A 385 9.05 7.19 -12.46
N LEU A 386 7.82 6.90 -12.88
CA LEU A 386 7.16 5.63 -12.60
C LEU A 386 7.73 4.52 -13.49
N ARG A 387 8.19 3.44 -12.86
CA ARG A 387 8.60 2.19 -13.50
C ARG A 387 7.48 1.16 -13.35
N GLU A 388 7.03 0.58 -14.46
CA GLU A 388 6.02 -0.49 -14.49
C GLU A 388 6.68 -1.83 -14.84
N LEU A 389 7.29 -2.48 -13.85
CA LEU A 389 8.18 -3.62 -14.04
C LEU A 389 7.45 -4.91 -14.44
N LEU A 390 6.15 -4.98 -14.17
CA LEU A 390 5.28 -6.11 -14.54
C LEU A 390 4.21 -5.74 -15.58
N ALA A 391 4.35 -4.61 -16.28
CA ALA A 391 3.36 -4.16 -17.26
C ALA A 391 3.11 -5.16 -18.39
N ASP A 392 4.13 -5.91 -18.79
CA ASP A 392 4.08 -6.97 -19.80
C ASP A 392 3.22 -8.17 -19.37
N LEU A 393 3.03 -8.36 -18.05
CA LEU A 393 2.17 -9.42 -17.52
C LEU A 393 0.70 -9.00 -17.40
N ASN A 394 0.39 -7.72 -17.64
CA ASN A 394 -0.97 -7.21 -17.54
C ASN A 394 -1.83 -7.71 -18.73
N PRO A 395 -2.97 -8.40 -18.47
CA PRO A 395 -3.88 -8.87 -19.53
C PRO A 395 -4.36 -7.75 -20.47
N LEU A 396 -4.49 -6.51 -19.99
CA LEU A 396 -4.86 -5.38 -20.85
C LEU A 396 -3.79 -5.02 -21.88
N ARG A 397 -2.53 -5.39 -21.63
CA ARG A 397 -1.40 -5.17 -22.53
C ARG A 397 -1.05 -6.41 -23.36
N GLY A 398 -1.93 -7.42 -23.36
CA GLY A 398 -1.70 -8.69 -24.06
C GLY A 398 -0.79 -9.65 -23.30
N GLY A 399 -0.54 -9.38 -22.01
CA GLY A 399 0.20 -10.30 -21.15
C GLY A 399 -0.61 -11.55 -20.83
N GLU A 400 0.01 -12.72 -20.97
CA GLU A 400 -0.54 -13.93 -20.38
C GLU A 400 -0.15 -13.97 -18.90
N ILE A 401 -1.15 -13.92 -18.02
CA ILE A 401 -0.99 -14.44 -16.65
C ILE A 401 -0.91 -15.96 -16.79
N SER A 402 0.27 -16.46 -17.17
CA SER A 402 0.51 -17.89 -17.34
C SER A 402 0.61 -18.53 -15.94
N GLY A 403 -0.56 -18.94 -15.45
CA GLY A 403 -0.78 -19.40 -14.08
C GLY A 403 -0.87 -18.22 -13.10
N SER A 404 -1.75 -18.33 -12.11
CA SER A 404 -1.61 -17.54 -10.88
C SER A 404 -0.14 -17.61 -10.40
N PRO A 405 0.42 -16.55 -9.80
CA PRO A 405 1.68 -16.64 -9.05
C PRO A 405 1.69 -17.86 -8.12
N ALA A 406 0.54 -18.15 -7.48
CA ALA A 406 0.28 -19.31 -6.63
C ALA A 406 0.08 -20.65 -7.39
N ALA A 407 0.11 -20.69 -8.73
CA ALA A 407 -0.01 -21.92 -9.53
C ALA A 407 1.33 -22.68 -9.68
N ARG A 408 2.39 -22.27 -8.96
CA ARG A 408 3.71 -22.92 -8.95
C ARG A 408 4.31 -23.08 -7.54
N LEU A 409 3.49 -23.46 -6.56
CA LEU A 409 3.93 -24.03 -5.28
C LEU A 409 3.42 -25.46 -5.12
#